data_AF-A0A919NN08-F1
#
_entry.id   AF-A0A919NN08-F1
#
_cell.length_a   1.000
_cell.length_b   1.000
_cell.length_c   1.000
_cell.angle_alpha   90.00
_cell.angle_beta   90.00
_cell.angle_gamma   90.00
#
_symmetry.space_group_name_H-M   'P 1'
#
loop_
_entity.id
_entity.type
_entity.pdbx_description
1 polymer ?
#
loop_
_entity_poly.entity_id
_entity_poly.type
_entity_poly.pdbx_seq_one_letter_code
_entity_poly.pdbx_strand_id
1 'polypeptide(L)'
;MIACVLLALFPGSPAAAHPMSTTAILLDTGPSRVTGLVELPIDRLEVALDEPLTATTVVQPAKLAELRRYVLAHTSAGTWAVDLTGGRVAKVDNVDHLVFDLTLTGNTQDLQLTYDGILHKIVSHQVFVAARPAGHGDYTTIGILDWRTHTVTVPTARPASTGSGFLAAVRLGVRHIGQGADHLLFLIMLLLPAPLLARRGRWVRGGDLRRQGLRVVHVVSAFAVGHSITLALAALGYLSVPTRPVEAAIALSVLVSAVHAVRPLVPGGETWIAAGFGLLHGFAFAALINDLGLTRGSLVTNLLGFNLGIELTQLIVVALVMPSLLVLSRTRAYPGIRLGLAGTGIMLAGAWFAERTTLIPANPLNGPADQLVEHPFVIAALLAGAAGALVAVPRLRTEPLPH
;
A
#
# COMPACT_ATOMS: atom_id res chain seq x y z
N MET A 1 -8.98 17.67 21.28
CA MET A 1 -7.82 17.65 22.21
C MET A 1 -7.87 16.55 23.28
N ILE A 2 -8.76 15.54 23.18
CA ILE A 2 -8.89 14.44 24.16
C ILE A 2 -8.45 13.08 23.56
N ALA A 3 -8.18 13.00 22.25
CA ALA A 3 -7.72 11.77 21.60
C ALA A 3 -6.21 11.48 21.74
N CYS A 4 -5.40 12.43 22.21
CA CYS A 4 -3.95 12.27 22.31
C CYS A 4 -3.45 11.73 23.66
N VAL A 5 -4.31 11.54 24.67
CA VAL A 5 -3.87 11.23 26.04
C VAL A 5 -4.06 9.75 26.44
N LEU A 6 -4.79 8.95 25.65
CA LEU A 6 -5.07 7.54 26.01
C LEU A 6 -4.02 6.52 25.52
N LEU A 7 -2.94 6.94 24.87
CA LEU A 7 -1.85 6.06 24.42
C LEU A 7 -0.78 5.78 25.50
N ALA A 8 -0.93 6.29 26.72
CA ALA A 8 0.13 6.27 27.74
C ALA A 8 -0.10 5.34 28.96
N LEU A 9 -1.10 4.45 28.95
CA LEU A 9 -1.47 3.68 30.17
C LEU A 9 -1.50 2.16 29.99
N PHE A 10 -0.57 1.60 29.22
CA PHE A 10 -0.26 0.17 29.32
C PHE A 10 1.26 -0.02 29.40
N PRO A 11 1.81 -0.62 30.47
CA PRO A 11 3.17 -1.12 30.44
C PRO A 11 3.17 -2.37 29.56
N GLY A 12 3.24 -2.17 28.24
CA GLY A 12 3.52 -3.24 27.30
C GLY A 12 4.96 -3.68 27.50
N SER A 13 5.17 -4.94 27.86
CA SER A 13 6.47 -5.59 27.68
C SER A 13 6.97 -5.31 26.26
N PRO A 14 8.27 -5.05 26.04
CA PRO A 14 8.80 -4.79 24.71
C PRO A 14 8.72 -6.09 23.89
N ALA A 15 7.57 -6.33 23.27
CA ALA A 15 7.50 -7.20 22.12
C ALA A 15 8.19 -6.44 20.99
N ALA A 16 9.41 -6.87 20.64
CA ALA A 16 10.13 -6.34 19.50
C ALA A 16 9.23 -6.51 18.26
N ALA A 17 8.65 -5.41 17.80
CA ALA A 17 7.94 -5.40 16.54
C ALA A 17 9.00 -5.53 15.44
N HIS A 18 9.04 -6.68 14.78
CA HIS A 18 9.87 -6.90 13.59
C HIS A 18 9.48 -5.86 12.53
N PRO A 19 10.44 -5.09 11.97
CA PRO A 19 10.18 -4.21 10.83
C PRO A 19 9.53 -4.99 9.68
N MET A 20 8.79 -4.31 8.79
CA MET A 20 8.41 -4.91 7.51
C MET A 20 9.62 -4.98 6.60
N SER A 21 10.51 -5.93 6.87
CA SER A 21 11.71 -6.15 6.10
C SER A 21 11.37 -6.73 4.74
N THR A 22 11.93 -6.15 3.69
CA THR A 22 11.65 -6.53 2.30
C THR A 22 12.86 -7.15 1.64
N THR A 23 12.65 -7.90 0.56
CA THR A 23 13.78 -8.41 -0.23
C THR A 23 14.24 -7.35 -1.20
N ALA A 24 15.54 -7.17 -1.36
CA ALA A 24 16.11 -6.32 -2.40
C ALA A 24 16.95 -7.15 -3.39
N ILE A 25 16.79 -6.88 -4.69
CA ILE A 25 17.62 -7.39 -5.77
C ILE A 25 18.28 -6.19 -6.45
N LEU A 26 19.58 -6.04 -6.22
CA LEU A 26 20.38 -4.91 -6.71
C LEU A 26 21.25 -5.37 -7.88
N LEU A 27 21.07 -4.78 -9.06
CA LEU A 27 21.67 -5.25 -10.30
C LEU A 27 22.62 -4.21 -10.93
N ASP A 28 23.80 -4.65 -11.31
CA ASP A 28 24.77 -3.93 -12.11
C ASP A 28 24.63 -4.42 -13.55
N THR A 29 23.98 -3.62 -14.40
CA THR A 29 23.58 -4.07 -15.73
C THR A 29 24.72 -3.97 -16.73
N GLY A 30 24.86 -5.00 -17.55
CA GLY A 30 25.76 -5.05 -18.69
C GLY A 30 25.14 -5.83 -19.85
N PRO A 31 25.69 -5.68 -21.08
CA PRO A 31 25.06 -6.20 -22.30
C PRO A 31 25.02 -7.74 -22.39
N SER A 32 25.96 -8.44 -21.76
CA SER A 32 26.02 -9.91 -21.77
C SER A 32 26.17 -10.52 -20.37
N ARG A 33 26.33 -9.67 -19.36
CA ARG A 33 26.54 -10.05 -17.96
C ARG A 33 25.91 -9.00 -17.07
N VAL A 34 25.06 -9.44 -16.15
CA VAL A 34 24.51 -8.64 -15.06
C VAL A 34 25.01 -9.26 -13.76
N THR A 35 25.59 -8.46 -12.88
CA THR A 35 26.00 -8.90 -11.54
C THR A 35 25.16 -8.21 -10.50
N GLY A 36 25.08 -8.72 -9.27
CA GLY A 36 24.22 -8.10 -8.29
C GLY A 36 24.19 -8.78 -6.95
N LEU A 37 23.28 -8.30 -6.10
CA LEU A 37 23.02 -8.83 -4.77
C LEU A 37 21.55 -9.22 -4.64
N VAL A 38 21.29 -10.32 -3.94
CA VAL A 38 19.95 -10.67 -3.44
C VAL A 38 20.00 -10.61 -1.92
N GLU A 39 19.28 -9.66 -1.34
CA GLU A 39 19.22 -9.39 0.10
C GLU A 39 17.89 -9.92 0.65
N LEU A 40 17.93 -10.98 1.45
CA LEU A 40 16.76 -11.62 2.03
C LEU A 40 16.71 -11.36 3.55
N PRO A 41 15.64 -10.74 4.07
CA PRO A 41 15.49 -10.59 5.51
C PRO A 41 15.28 -11.94 6.19
N ILE A 42 16.11 -12.24 7.19
CA ILE A 42 16.16 -13.57 7.83
C ILE A 42 14.85 -13.89 8.54
N ASP A 43 14.22 -12.90 9.17
CA ASP A 43 12.96 -13.06 9.90
C ASP A 43 11.77 -13.38 8.97
N ARG A 44 11.78 -12.91 7.72
CA ARG A 44 10.79 -13.30 6.70
C ARG A 44 11.11 -14.62 6.04
N LEU A 45 12.40 -14.91 5.86
CA LEU A 45 12.86 -16.19 5.32
C LEU A 45 12.51 -17.35 6.28
N GLU A 46 12.61 -17.11 7.60
CA GLU A 46 12.15 -18.02 8.67
C GLU A 46 10.69 -18.44 8.46
N VAL A 47 9.81 -17.44 8.29
CA VAL A 47 8.38 -17.66 8.07
C VAL A 47 8.10 -18.34 6.73
N ALA A 48 8.86 -18.01 5.67
CA ALA A 48 8.68 -18.63 4.36
C ALA A 48 9.06 -20.12 4.35
N LEU A 49 10.09 -20.49 5.11
CA LEU A 49 10.60 -21.86 5.18
C LEU A 49 9.95 -22.70 6.29
N ASP A 50 9.19 -22.07 7.20
CA ASP A 50 8.58 -22.73 8.38
C ASP A 50 9.64 -23.40 9.27
N GLU A 51 10.79 -22.75 9.42
CA GLU A 51 11.91 -23.23 10.24
C GLU A 51 12.63 -22.06 10.92
N PRO A 52 13.16 -22.23 12.15
CA PRO A 52 13.83 -21.16 12.88
C PRO A 52 15.17 -20.77 12.24
N LEU A 53 15.32 -19.51 11.86
CA LEU A 53 16.54 -18.96 11.26
C LEU A 53 17.10 -17.79 12.07
N THR A 54 18.42 -17.69 12.12
CA THR A 54 19.16 -16.64 12.80
C THR A 54 20.38 -16.26 11.97
N ALA A 55 20.96 -15.09 12.22
CA ALA A 55 22.22 -14.68 11.59
C ALA A 55 23.33 -15.75 11.70
N THR A 56 23.35 -16.51 12.80
CA THR A 56 24.34 -17.57 13.01
C THR A 56 24.02 -18.88 12.29
N THR A 57 22.74 -19.22 12.09
CA THR A 57 22.36 -20.49 11.46
C THR A 57 22.45 -20.41 9.94
N VAL A 58 22.07 -19.26 9.34
CA VAL A 58 22.04 -19.10 7.88
C VAL A 58 23.42 -19.16 7.22
N VAL A 59 24.50 -18.89 7.97
CA VAL A 59 25.88 -18.92 7.47
C VAL A 59 26.58 -20.28 7.65
N GLN A 60 25.94 -21.25 8.31
CA GLN A 60 26.52 -22.58 8.47
C GLN A 60 26.61 -23.27 7.10
N PRO A 61 27.72 -23.95 6.74
CA PRO A 61 27.95 -24.42 5.37
C PRO A 61 26.82 -25.27 4.77
N ALA A 62 26.23 -26.18 5.57
CA ALA A 62 25.14 -27.03 5.14
C ALA A 62 23.85 -26.22 4.89
N LYS A 63 23.45 -25.38 5.86
CA LYS A 63 22.25 -24.53 5.76
C LYS A 63 22.41 -23.47 4.66
N LEU A 64 23.60 -22.88 4.51
CA LEU A 64 23.87 -21.92 3.45
C LEU A 64 23.75 -22.54 2.05
N ALA A 65 24.23 -23.78 1.87
CA ALA A 65 24.08 -24.51 0.61
C ALA A 65 22.62 -24.90 0.32
N GLU A 66 21.83 -25.16 1.36
CA GLU A 66 20.38 -25.35 1.26
C GLU A 66 19.68 -24.06 0.84
N LEU A 67 19.90 -22.96 1.56
CA LEU A 67 19.30 -21.65 1.27
C LEU A 67 19.69 -21.13 -0.12
N ARG A 68 20.92 -21.37 -0.56
CA ARG A 68 21.35 -21.04 -1.93
C ARG A 68 20.55 -21.80 -2.98
N ARG A 69 20.36 -23.11 -2.81
CA ARG A 69 19.54 -23.93 -3.72
C ARG A 69 18.09 -23.49 -3.72
N TYR A 70 17.57 -23.13 -2.56
CA TYR A 70 16.24 -22.57 -2.42
C TYR A 70 16.08 -21.26 -3.22
N VAL A 71 16.95 -20.27 -3.00
CA VAL A 71 16.89 -18.99 -3.74
C VAL A 71 17.06 -19.20 -5.25
N LEU A 72 17.95 -20.11 -5.67
CA LEU A 72 18.11 -20.48 -7.08
C LEU A 72 16.84 -21.11 -7.68
N ALA A 73 16.15 -21.99 -6.95
CA ALA A 73 14.89 -22.60 -7.41
C ALA A 73 13.77 -21.57 -7.59
N HIS A 74 13.82 -20.49 -6.81
CA HIS A 74 12.88 -19.36 -6.85
C HIS A 74 13.35 -18.19 -7.72
N THR A 75 14.42 -18.35 -8.50
CA THR A 75 14.95 -17.29 -9.37
C THR A 75 15.04 -17.81 -10.80
N SER A 76 14.46 -17.09 -11.77
CA SER A 76 14.69 -17.36 -13.19
C SER A 76 14.89 -16.08 -13.97
N ALA A 77 15.60 -16.16 -15.09
CA ALA A 77 16.05 -15.01 -15.85
C ALA A 77 15.75 -15.16 -17.36
N GLY A 78 14.65 -15.83 -17.70
CA GLY A 78 14.29 -16.17 -19.08
C GLY A 78 15.37 -17.05 -19.73
N THR A 79 16.03 -16.54 -20.77
CA THR A 79 17.13 -17.22 -21.49
C THR A 79 18.50 -17.03 -20.84
N TRP A 80 18.61 -16.20 -19.80
CA TRP A 80 19.86 -15.96 -19.11
C TRP A 80 20.14 -17.07 -18.11
N ALA A 81 21.40 -17.51 -18.04
CA ALA A 81 21.84 -18.43 -17.01
C ALA A 81 21.96 -17.68 -15.68
N VAL A 82 21.45 -18.28 -14.61
CA VAL A 82 21.45 -17.75 -13.25
C VAL A 82 22.49 -18.50 -12.43
N ASP A 83 23.42 -17.77 -11.83
CA ASP A 83 24.36 -18.29 -10.85
C ASP A 83 24.29 -17.47 -9.56
N LEU A 84 24.40 -18.16 -8.43
CA LEU A 84 24.28 -17.58 -7.10
C LEU A 84 25.43 -18.07 -6.23
N THR A 85 26.24 -17.14 -5.75
CA THR A 85 27.45 -17.46 -4.96
C THR A 85 27.47 -16.67 -3.66
N GLY A 86 28.54 -16.88 -2.87
CA GLY A 86 28.67 -16.22 -1.58
C GLY A 86 27.63 -16.67 -0.56
N GLY A 87 27.14 -15.72 0.23
CA GLY A 87 26.31 -15.98 1.40
C GLY A 87 26.92 -15.39 2.65
N ARG A 88 26.47 -14.20 3.01
CA ARG A 88 26.91 -13.48 4.21
C ARG A 88 25.72 -12.86 4.90
N VAL A 89 25.85 -12.55 6.18
CA VAL A 89 24.89 -11.73 6.88
C VAL A 89 25.31 -10.27 6.80
N ALA A 90 24.39 -9.42 6.41
CA ALA A 90 24.53 -7.97 6.47
C ALA A 90 23.36 -7.39 7.25
N LYS A 91 23.61 -6.31 7.99
CA LYS A 91 22.52 -5.53 8.59
C LYS A 91 22.04 -4.48 7.62
N VAL A 92 20.76 -4.54 7.28
CA VAL A 92 20.04 -3.50 6.53
C VAL A 92 18.92 -3.02 7.46
N ASP A 93 18.92 -1.73 7.78
CA ASP A 93 17.96 -1.09 8.69
C ASP A 93 17.72 -1.83 10.02
N ASN A 94 18.83 -2.25 10.63
CA ASN A 94 18.88 -2.98 11.90
C ASN A 94 18.21 -4.36 11.88
N VAL A 95 17.95 -4.91 10.68
CA VAL A 95 17.50 -6.28 10.46
C VAL A 95 18.60 -7.08 9.78
N ASP A 96 18.81 -8.30 10.26
CA ASP A 96 19.78 -9.21 9.67
C ASP A 96 19.23 -9.76 8.34
N HIS A 97 19.98 -9.54 7.27
CA HIS A 97 19.69 -10.02 5.93
C HIS A 97 20.74 -11.06 5.52
N LEU A 98 20.28 -12.15 4.92
CA LEU A 98 21.12 -13.07 4.17
C LEU A 98 21.34 -12.51 2.77
N VAL A 99 22.60 -12.28 2.42
CA VAL A 99 22.96 -11.67 1.13
C VAL A 99 23.76 -12.65 0.28
N PHE A 100 23.27 -12.86 -0.94
CA PHE A 100 23.92 -13.65 -1.97
C PHE A 100 24.40 -12.78 -3.12
N ASP A 101 25.48 -13.23 -3.76
CA ASP A 101 26.02 -12.60 -4.97
C ASP A 101 25.39 -13.27 -6.20
N LEU A 102 24.64 -12.49 -6.97
CA LEU A 102 23.93 -12.93 -8.17
C LEU A 102 24.74 -12.62 -9.42
N THR A 103 24.91 -13.60 -10.29
CA THR A 103 25.47 -13.41 -11.62
C THR A 103 24.52 -13.98 -12.66
N LEU A 104 24.13 -13.14 -13.62
CA LEU A 104 23.30 -13.50 -14.76
C LEU A 104 24.13 -13.35 -16.03
N THR A 105 24.19 -14.40 -16.86
CA THR A 105 24.92 -14.39 -18.13
C THR A 105 24.00 -14.76 -19.28
N GLY A 106 23.97 -13.95 -20.33
CA GLY A 106 23.02 -14.12 -21.43
C GLY A 106 23.32 -13.21 -22.63
N ASN A 107 22.31 -12.98 -23.46
CA ASN A 107 22.42 -12.18 -24.69
C ASN A 107 21.91 -10.74 -24.50
N THR A 108 22.15 -9.86 -25.48
CA THR A 108 21.89 -8.41 -25.43
C THR A 108 20.40 -7.99 -25.40
N GLN A 109 19.49 -8.91 -25.11
CA GLN A 109 18.07 -8.59 -24.95
C GLN A 109 17.75 -8.19 -23.51
N ASP A 110 16.60 -7.52 -23.34
CA ASP A 110 16.10 -7.17 -22.01
C ASP A 110 15.94 -8.44 -21.17
N LEU A 111 16.46 -8.39 -19.94
CA LEU A 111 16.44 -9.49 -18.99
C LEU A 111 15.05 -9.59 -18.35
N GLN A 112 14.38 -10.74 -18.46
CA GLN A 112 13.15 -10.99 -17.70
C GLN A 112 13.49 -11.71 -16.40
N LEU A 113 13.65 -10.95 -15.32
CA LEU A 113 13.92 -11.51 -14.00
C LEU A 113 12.60 -11.90 -13.34
N THR A 114 12.48 -13.16 -12.95
CA THR A 114 11.38 -13.69 -12.15
C THR A 114 11.89 -14.16 -10.80
N TYR A 115 11.20 -13.77 -9.73
CA TYR A 115 11.54 -14.19 -8.38
C TYR A 115 10.31 -14.27 -7.46
N ASP A 116 10.19 -15.34 -6.69
CA ASP A 116 9.07 -15.59 -5.76
C ASP A 116 9.48 -16.16 -4.38
N GLY A 117 10.78 -16.11 -4.04
CA GLY A 117 11.37 -16.82 -2.91
C GLY A 117 10.68 -16.63 -1.55
N ILE A 118 10.20 -15.43 -1.22
CA ILE A 118 9.39 -15.21 0.00
C ILE A 118 7.90 -14.99 -0.35
N LEU A 119 7.64 -14.51 -1.56
CA LEU A 119 6.30 -14.17 -2.07
C LEU A 119 5.36 -15.39 -2.11
N HIS A 120 5.91 -16.59 -2.34
CA HIS A 120 5.13 -17.82 -2.43
C HIS A 120 4.44 -18.23 -1.10
N LYS A 121 4.83 -17.65 0.04
CA LYS A 121 4.26 -17.93 1.37
C LYS A 121 3.68 -16.70 2.05
N ILE A 122 4.29 -15.54 1.83
CA ILE A 122 3.89 -14.29 2.47
C ILE A 122 3.30 -13.37 1.42
N VAL A 123 1.97 -13.37 1.32
CA VAL A 123 1.20 -12.59 0.34
C VAL A 123 1.49 -11.08 0.44
N SER A 124 1.77 -10.59 1.64
CA SER A 124 2.09 -9.18 1.90
C SER A 124 3.56 -8.82 1.66
N HIS A 125 4.44 -9.78 1.35
CA HIS A 125 5.85 -9.51 1.13
C HIS A 125 6.08 -8.83 -0.21
N GLN A 126 7.15 -8.04 -0.29
CA GLN A 126 7.52 -7.29 -1.49
C GLN A 126 9.01 -7.47 -1.79
N VAL A 127 9.34 -7.47 -3.08
CA VAL A 127 10.71 -7.60 -3.57
C VAL A 127 11.05 -6.42 -4.46
N PHE A 128 12.03 -5.62 -4.07
CA PHE A 128 12.48 -4.48 -4.87
C PHE A 128 13.56 -4.91 -5.84
N VAL A 129 13.42 -4.52 -7.10
CA VAL A 129 14.45 -4.73 -8.11
C VAL A 129 14.97 -3.36 -8.53
N ALA A 130 16.23 -3.10 -8.25
CA ALA A 130 16.92 -1.87 -8.64
C ALA A 130 18.12 -2.19 -9.51
N ALA A 131 18.45 -1.30 -10.44
CA ALA A 131 19.59 -1.48 -11.32
C ALA A 131 20.38 -0.20 -11.53
N ARG A 132 21.68 -0.34 -11.80
CA ARG A 132 22.57 0.73 -12.24
C ARG A 132 23.44 0.29 -13.43
N PRO A 133 23.81 1.20 -14.34
CA PRO A 133 24.58 0.83 -15.53
C PRO A 133 26.04 0.51 -15.19
N ALA A 134 26.52 -0.66 -15.62
CA ALA A 134 27.92 -1.07 -15.55
C ALA A 134 28.59 -0.92 -14.17
N GLY A 135 27.81 -1.05 -13.08
CA GLY A 135 28.30 -0.89 -11.70
C GLY A 135 28.66 0.55 -11.30
N HIS A 136 28.35 1.53 -12.14
CA HIS A 136 28.65 2.94 -11.89
C HIS A 136 27.36 3.74 -11.67
N GLY A 137 27.45 4.76 -10.81
CA GLY A 137 26.32 5.61 -10.45
C GLY A 137 25.35 4.94 -9.47
N ASP A 138 24.15 5.50 -9.41
CA ASP A 138 23.18 5.18 -8.37
C ASP A 138 22.20 4.10 -8.83
N TYR A 139 21.75 3.28 -7.90
CA TYR A 139 20.65 2.35 -8.15
C TYR A 139 19.38 3.13 -8.52
N THR A 140 18.69 2.65 -9.55
CA THR A 140 17.38 3.11 -9.96
C THR A 140 16.40 1.96 -9.86
N THR A 141 15.28 2.15 -9.17
CA THR A 141 14.22 1.14 -9.07
C THR A 141 13.65 0.83 -10.46
N ILE A 142 13.72 -0.45 -10.84
CA ILE A 142 13.23 -0.97 -12.12
C ILE A 142 11.82 -1.55 -11.97
N GLY A 143 11.54 -2.16 -10.81
CA GLY A 143 10.21 -2.68 -10.50
C GLY A 143 10.15 -3.32 -9.14
N ILE A 144 8.95 -3.76 -8.78
CA ILE A 144 8.66 -4.47 -7.53
C ILE A 144 7.90 -5.73 -7.88
N LEU A 145 8.31 -6.82 -7.25
CA LEU A 145 7.63 -8.10 -7.36
C LEU A 145 6.76 -8.29 -6.11
N ASP A 146 5.55 -8.79 -6.35
CA ASP A 146 4.52 -9.10 -5.35
C ASP A 146 3.89 -10.46 -5.69
N TRP A 147 2.97 -10.94 -4.86
CA TRP A 147 2.32 -12.25 -5.05
C TRP A 147 1.56 -12.43 -6.38
N ARG A 148 1.25 -11.34 -7.11
CA ARG A 148 0.63 -11.37 -8.43
C ARG A 148 1.63 -11.17 -9.56
N THR A 149 2.70 -10.41 -9.30
CA THR A 149 3.69 -10.00 -10.29
C THR A 149 5.05 -10.53 -9.86
N HIS A 150 5.40 -11.72 -10.34
CA HIS A 150 6.70 -12.32 -10.04
C HIS A 150 7.80 -11.93 -11.02
N THR A 151 7.49 -11.23 -12.13
CA THR A 151 8.44 -10.94 -13.21
C THR A 151 8.61 -9.44 -13.47
N VAL A 152 9.86 -9.00 -13.66
CA VAL A 152 10.23 -7.65 -14.09
C VAL A 152 11.18 -7.68 -15.28
N THR A 153 11.03 -6.73 -16.19
CA THR A 153 11.95 -6.52 -17.32
C THR A 153 13.07 -5.55 -16.91
N VAL A 154 14.30 -6.03 -16.91
CA VAL A 154 15.51 -5.27 -16.61
C VAL A 154 16.20 -4.89 -17.93
N PRO A 155 16.27 -3.58 -18.26
CA PRO A 155 16.96 -3.13 -19.47
C PRO A 155 18.46 -3.33 -19.34
N THR A 156 19.06 -4.11 -20.24
CA THR A 156 20.50 -4.45 -20.24
C THR A 156 21.29 -3.63 -21.26
N ALA A 157 20.64 -3.17 -22.34
CA ALA A 157 21.26 -2.45 -23.45
C ALA A 157 21.19 -0.91 -23.33
N ARG A 158 20.36 -0.36 -22.43
CA ARG A 158 20.23 1.09 -22.20
C ARG A 158 20.27 1.39 -20.71
N PRO A 159 20.89 2.52 -20.30
CA PRO A 159 20.80 2.99 -18.92
C PRO A 159 19.33 3.14 -18.50
N ALA A 160 18.99 2.71 -17.29
CA ALA A 160 17.72 3.09 -16.69
C ALA A 160 17.65 4.61 -16.61
N SER A 161 16.62 5.20 -17.21
CA SER A 161 16.41 6.65 -17.20
C SER A 161 15.61 7.09 -15.99
N THR A 162 15.80 8.33 -15.55
CA THR A 162 14.98 8.94 -14.49
C THR A 162 13.49 8.90 -14.83
N GLY A 163 13.12 9.03 -16.11
CA GLY A 163 11.74 8.92 -16.58
C GLY A 163 11.16 7.50 -16.45
N SER A 164 11.96 6.46 -16.69
CA SER A 164 11.53 5.07 -16.43
C SER A 164 11.36 4.78 -14.94
N GLY A 165 12.22 5.32 -14.08
CA GLY A 165 12.06 5.22 -12.61
C GLY A 165 10.80 5.93 -12.12
N PHE A 166 10.55 7.14 -12.61
CA PHE A 166 9.32 7.88 -12.31
C PHE A 166 8.06 7.11 -12.72
N LEU A 167 8.02 6.58 -13.94
CA LEU A 167 6.86 5.81 -14.42
C LEU A 167 6.66 4.50 -13.65
N ALA A 168 7.77 3.83 -13.28
CA ALA A 168 7.70 2.65 -12.41
C ALA A 168 7.13 3.02 -11.04
N ALA A 169 7.54 4.16 -10.46
CA ALA A 169 7.00 4.66 -9.21
C ALA A 169 5.52 5.06 -9.31
N VAL A 170 5.09 5.70 -10.41
CA VAL A 170 3.65 5.97 -10.66
C VAL A 170 2.85 4.68 -10.70
N ARG A 171 3.32 3.67 -11.46
CA ARG A 171 2.65 2.36 -11.53
C ARG A 171 2.59 1.68 -10.18
N LEU A 172 3.64 1.81 -9.37
CA LEU A 172 3.67 1.31 -8.00
C LEU A 172 2.62 2.01 -7.13
N GLY A 173 2.53 3.35 -7.18
CA GLY A 173 1.51 4.10 -6.45
C GLY A 173 0.08 3.68 -6.81
N VAL A 174 -0.16 3.43 -8.10
CA VAL A 174 -1.45 2.91 -8.58
C VAL A 174 -1.76 1.52 -8.02
N ARG A 175 -0.78 0.61 -8.06
CA ARG A 175 -0.95 -0.76 -7.55
C ARG A 175 -1.11 -0.80 -6.04
N HIS A 176 -0.37 0.03 -5.30
CA HIS A 176 -0.40 0.09 -3.85
C HIS A 176 -1.82 0.36 -3.33
N ILE A 177 -2.48 1.38 -3.87
CA ILE A 177 -3.89 1.63 -3.53
C ILE A 177 -4.77 0.49 -4.04
N GLY A 178 -4.61 0.04 -5.28
CA GLY A 178 -5.45 -1.01 -5.86
C GLY A 178 -5.41 -2.37 -5.13
N GLN A 179 -4.37 -2.63 -4.34
CA GLN A 179 -4.19 -3.88 -3.58
C GLN A 179 -4.59 -3.73 -2.10
N GLY A 180 -4.60 -2.51 -1.55
CA GLY A 180 -4.91 -2.25 -0.15
C GLY A 180 -6.40 -2.20 0.14
N ALA A 181 -6.95 -3.28 0.72
CA ALA A 181 -8.35 -3.35 1.11
C ALA A 181 -8.78 -2.25 2.09
N ASP A 182 -7.90 -1.94 3.02
CA ASP A 182 -8.02 -0.86 4.00
C ASP A 182 -8.03 0.52 3.34
N HIS A 183 -7.20 0.76 2.32
CA HIS A 183 -7.11 2.02 1.59
C HIS A 183 -8.36 2.28 0.74
N LEU A 184 -8.86 1.27 0.02
CA LEU A 184 -10.13 1.40 -0.70
C LEU A 184 -11.28 1.63 0.27
N LEU A 185 -11.36 0.84 1.35
CA LEU A 185 -12.43 0.97 2.33
C LEU A 185 -12.42 2.36 2.98
N PHE A 186 -11.24 2.87 3.32
CA PHE A 186 -11.04 4.23 3.82
C PHE A 186 -11.63 5.27 2.87
N LEU A 187 -11.27 5.21 1.58
CA LEU A 187 -11.76 6.15 0.58
C LEU A 187 -13.28 6.05 0.43
N ILE A 188 -13.84 4.82 0.38
CA ILE A 188 -15.29 4.63 0.33
C ILE A 188 -15.98 5.24 1.56
N MET A 189 -15.44 5.03 2.77
CA MET A 189 -16.00 5.61 4.00
C MET A 189 -15.97 7.14 3.99
N LEU A 190 -14.94 7.77 3.40
CA LEU A 190 -14.89 9.22 3.20
C LEU A 190 -15.89 9.73 2.14
N LEU A 191 -16.15 8.94 1.09
CA LEU A 191 -17.08 9.32 0.01
C LEU A 191 -18.55 9.12 0.39
N LEU A 192 -18.86 8.17 1.28
CA LEU A 192 -20.23 7.89 1.73
C LEU A 192 -21.00 9.13 2.22
N PRO A 193 -20.45 10.03 3.05
CA PRO A 193 -21.14 11.25 3.46
C PRO A 193 -20.96 12.42 2.47
N ALA A 194 -20.12 12.31 1.44
CA ALA A 194 -19.77 13.43 0.57
C ALA A 194 -20.95 14.13 -0.15
N PRO A 195 -22.01 13.42 -0.58
CA PRO A 195 -23.24 14.06 -1.12
C PRO A 195 -24.08 14.82 -0.07
N LEU A 196 -23.69 14.78 1.20
CA LEU A 196 -24.50 15.25 2.32
C LEU A 196 -23.85 16.45 3.01
N LEU A 197 -24.69 17.21 3.71
CA LEU A 197 -24.31 18.31 4.58
C LEU A 197 -24.69 17.95 6.01
N ALA A 198 -23.75 18.16 6.92
CA ALA A 198 -24.01 18.04 8.34
C ALA A 198 -24.88 19.22 8.81
N ARG A 199 -26.08 18.95 9.34
CA ARG A 199 -26.95 19.93 9.97
C ARG A 199 -27.50 19.36 11.28
N ARG A 200 -27.33 20.09 12.40
CA ARG A 200 -27.81 19.69 13.74
C ARG A 200 -27.42 18.24 14.11
N GLY A 201 -26.18 17.85 13.82
CA GLY A 201 -25.67 16.50 14.11
C GLY A 201 -26.24 15.37 13.25
N ARG A 202 -26.92 15.69 12.14
CA ARG A 202 -27.45 14.71 11.19
C ARG A 202 -27.00 15.02 9.77
N TRP A 203 -26.85 13.97 8.98
CA TRP A 203 -26.61 14.09 7.56
C TRP A 203 -27.90 14.43 6.81
N VAL A 204 -27.89 15.56 6.11
CA VAL A 204 -29.00 16.05 5.28
C VAL A 204 -28.51 16.23 3.86
N ARG A 205 -29.38 16.09 2.87
CA ARG A 205 -29.03 16.27 1.45
C ARG A 205 -28.44 17.66 1.19
N GLY A 206 -27.31 17.71 0.48
CA GLY A 206 -26.77 18.96 -0.08
C GLY A 206 -27.38 19.27 -1.46
N GLY A 207 -27.59 20.55 -1.76
CA GLY A 207 -28.20 20.99 -3.03
C GLY A 207 -27.22 21.26 -4.17
N ASP A 208 -26.00 21.67 -3.87
CA ASP A 208 -25.05 22.17 -4.87
C ASP A 208 -24.00 21.10 -5.23
N LEU A 209 -24.17 20.49 -6.41
CA LEU A 209 -23.28 19.47 -6.96
C LEU A 209 -21.84 19.97 -7.14
N ARG A 210 -21.67 21.24 -7.52
CA ARG A 210 -20.34 21.83 -7.74
C ARG A 210 -19.59 21.94 -6.43
N ARG A 211 -20.27 22.42 -5.37
CA ARG A 211 -19.68 22.50 -4.02
C ARG A 211 -19.36 21.12 -3.45
N GLN A 212 -20.19 20.12 -3.72
CA GLN A 212 -19.94 18.73 -3.31
C GLN A 212 -18.70 18.16 -3.99
N GLY A 213 -18.57 18.35 -5.31
CA GLY A 213 -17.38 17.92 -6.06
C GLY A 213 -16.11 18.59 -5.56
N LEU A 214 -16.13 19.93 -5.38
CA LEU A 214 -14.99 20.67 -4.83
C LEU A 214 -14.59 20.21 -3.44
N ARG A 215 -15.55 19.90 -2.56
CA ARG A 215 -15.27 19.38 -1.22
C ARG A 215 -14.55 18.04 -1.27
N VAL A 216 -14.98 17.13 -2.15
CA VAL A 216 -14.33 15.82 -2.33
C VAL A 216 -12.90 15.99 -2.82
N VAL A 217 -12.67 16.85 -3.82
CA VAL A 217 -11.32 17.15 -4.32
C VAL A 217 -10.44 17.68 -3.20
N HIS A 218 -10.92 18.66 -2.41
CA HIS A 218 -10.14 19.18 -1.29
C HIS A 218 -9.82 18.11 -0.23
N VAL A 219 -10.75 17.21 0.08
CA VAL A 219 -10.53 16.11 1.03
C VAL A 219 -9.47 15.14 0.52
N VAL A 220 -9.58 14.71 -0.74
CA VAL A 220 -8.63 13.77 -1.36
C VAL A 220 -7.24 14.41 -1.51
N SER A 221 -7.16 15.65 -2.00
CA SER A 221 -5.89 16.36 -2.12
C SER A 221 -5.27 16.64 -0.75
N ALA A 222 -6.05 16.99 0.28
CA ALA A 222 -5.50 17.20 1.62
C ALA A 222 -4.93 15.91 2.22
N PHE A 223 -5.58 14.77 2.01
CA PHE A 223 -5.04 13.46 2.36
C PHE A 223 -3.73 13.18 1.62
N ALA A 224 -3.69 13.38 0.30
CA ALA A 224 -2.50 13.15 -0.52
C ALA A 224 -1.32 14.04 -0.08
N VAL A 225 -1.58 15.31 0.24
CA VAL A 225 -0.57 16.23 0.78
C VAL A 225 -0.05 15.76 2.13
N GLY A 226 -0.94 15.42 3.08
CA GLY A 226 -0.53 14.90 4.38
C GLY A 226 0.32 13.63 4.23
N HIS A 227 -0.14 12.68 3.42
CA HIS A 227 0.56 11.44 3.10
C HIS A 227 1.97 11.70 2.56
N SER A 228 2.07 12.58 1.56
CA SER A 228 3.33 12.96 0.93
C SER A 228 4.34 13.54 1.92
N ILE A 229 3.89 14.37 2.86
CA ILE A 229 4.77 14.99 3.87
C ILE A 229 5.41 13.93 4.75
N THR A 230 4.61 13.05 5.35
CA THR A 230 5.13 12.00 6.25
C THR A 230 5.93 10.96 5.52
N LEU A 231 5.51 10.59 4.30
CA LEU A 231 6.27 9.68 3.47
C LEU A 231 7.66 10.25 3.16
N ALA A 232 7.74 11.52 2.75
CA ALA A 232 9.02 12.17 2.48
C ALA A 232 9.89 12.28 3.74
N LEU A 233 9.32 12.66 4.88
CA LEU A 233 10.08 12.78 6.14
C LEU A 233 10.64 11.43 6.59
N ALA A 234 9.83 10.38 6.52
CA ALA A 234 10.26 9.06 6.96
C ALA A 234 11.20 8.40 5.94
N ALA A 235 11.01 8.60 4.62
CA ALA A 235 11.91 8.11 3.57
C ALA A 235 13.23 8.90 3.48
N LEU A 236 13.35 10.05 4.17
CA LEU A 236 14.61 10.76 4.36
C LEU A 236 15.29 10.38 5.69
N GLY A 237 14.69 9.46 6.45
CA GLY A 237 15.19 9.02 7.76
C GLY A 237 14.96 10.01 8.90
N TYR A 238 14.20 11.09 8.70
CA TYR A 238 13.91 12.06 9.78
C TYR A 238 12.92 11.52 10.81
N LEU A 239 12.05 10.58 10.40
CA LEU A 239 11.06 9.95 11.26
C LEU A 239 11.13 8.44 11.09
N SER A 240 11.14 7.71 12.20
CA SER A 240 11.02 6.25 12.23
C SER A 240 10.00 5.88 13.29
N VAL A 241 8.96 5.16 12.88
CA VAL A 241 7.86 4.72 13.75
C VAL A 241 7.66 3.23 13.52
N PRO A 242 7.52 2.41 14.58
CA PRO A 242 7.26 0.98 14.41
C PRO A 242 5.99 0.73 13.58
N THR A 243 6.02 -0.28 12.71
CA THR A 243 4.94 -0.55 11.74
C THR A 243 3.60 -0.87 12.40
N ARG A 244 3.59 -1.70 13.45
CA ARG A 244 2.33 -2.14 14.11
C ARG A 244 1.47 -0.97 14.63
N PRO A 245 2.00 -0.01 15.41
CA PRO A 245 1.26 1.20 15.78
C PRO A 245 0.72 1.99 14.59
N VAL A 246 1.48 2.07 13.49
CA VAL A 246 1.06 2.77 12.26
C VAL A 246 -0.14 2.05 11.62
N GLU A 247 -0.06 0.74 11.45
CA GLU A 247 -1.15 -0.09 10.91
C GLU A 247 -2.41 -0.02 11.79
N ALA A 248 -2.25 -0.06 13.11
CA ALA A 248 -3.36 0.12 14.04
C ALA A 248 -3.98 1.52 13.91
N ALA A 249 -3.17 2.58 13.77
CA ALA A 249 -3.66 3.94 13.55
C ALA A 249 -4.39 4.09 12.20
N ILE A 250 -3.92 3.41 11.15
CA ILE A 250 -4.59 3.33 9.84
C ILE A 250 -5.96 2.66 10.00
N ALA A 251 -6.03 1.48 10.62
CA ALA A 251 -7.31 0.80 10.87
C ALA A 251 -8.27 1.68 11.70
N LEU A 252 -7.76 2.38 12.71
CA LEU A 252 -8.53 3.34 13.51
C LEU A 252 -9.04 4.53 12.66
N SER A 253 -8.25 5.03 11.70
CA SER A 253 -8.70 6.09 10.80
C SER A 253 -9.89 5.65 9.93
N VAL A 254 -9.88 4.39 9.45
CA VAL A 254 -11.02 3.81 8.71
C VAL A 254 -12.24 3.71 9.61
N LEU A 255 -12.06 3.24 10.85
CA LEU A 255 -13.14 3.16 11.83
C LEU A 255 -13.75 4.53 12.11
N VAL A 256 -12.93 5.57 12.30
CA VAL A 256 -13.41 6.94 12.50
C VAL A 256 -14.17 7.45 11.26
N SER A 257 -13.67 7.20 10.05
CA SER A 257 -14.37 7.55 8.80
C SER A 257 -15.72 6.83 8.67
N ALA A 258 -15.79 5.55 9.05
CA ALA A 258 -17.03 4.79 9.03
C ALA A 258 -18.05 5.32 10.05
N VAL A 259 -17.61 5.65 11.28
CA VAL A 259 -18.48 6.30 12.29
C VAL A 259 -18.91 7.70 11.82
N HIS A 260 -18.03 8.44 11.14
CA HIS A 260 -18.38 9.72 10.53
C HIS A 260 -19.47 9.58 9.45
N ALA A 261 -19.42 8.52 8.65
CA ALA A 261 -20.47 8.19 7.68
C ALA A 261 -21.82 7.86 8.34
N VAL A 262 -21.83 7.29 9.55
CA VAL A 262 -23.05 7.10 10.35
C VAL A 262 -23.60 8.44 10.83
N ARG A 263 -22.76 9.22 11.52
CA ARG A 263 -23.12 10.51 12.12
C ARG A 263 -21.98 11.53 11.94
N PRO A 264 -22.27 12.80 11.62
CA PRO A 264 -21.23 13.81 11.47
C PRO A 264 -20.43 14.00 12.76
N LEU A 265 -19.19 13.52 12.77
CA LEU A 265 -18.25 13.73 13.90
C LEU A 265 -17.57 15.10 13.85
N VAL A 266 -17.25 15.57 12.64
CA VAL A 266 -16.46 16.79 12.40
C VAL A 266 -17.05 17.63 11.27
N PRO A 267 -18.25 18.22 11.47
CA PRO A 267 -18.88 19.05 10.45
C PRO A 267 -17.94 20.18 9.96
N GLY A 268 -17.56 20.17 8.69
CA GLY A 268 -16.67 21.18 8.10
C GLY A 268 -15.19 21.01 8.42
N GLY A 269 -14.82 19.99 9.19
CA GLY A 269 -13.43 19.64 9.52
C GLY A 269 -12.86 18.49 8.67
N GLU A 270 -13.59 18.04 7.66
CA GLU A 270 -13.27 16.81 6.90
C GLU A 270 -11.92 16.93 6.19
N THR A 271 -11.60 18.09 5.61
CA THR A 271 -10.30 18.35 4.96
C THR A 271 -9.13 18.24 5.93
N TRP A 272 -9.28 18.76 7.16
CA TRP A 272 -8.23 18.71 8.18
C TRP A 272 -8.01 17.30 8.71
N ILE A 273 -9.10 16.55 8.93
CA ILE A 273 -9.00 15.16 9.34
C ILE A 273 -8.43 14.29 8.23
N ALA A 274 -8.79 14.55 6.97
CA ALA A 274 -8.19 13.86 5.84
C ALA A 274 -6.69 14.13 5.75
N ALA A 275 -6.24 15.37 5.95
CA ALA A 275 -4.80 15.67 6.07
C ALA A 275 -4.14 14.91 7.22
N GLY A 276 -4.77 14.88 8.40
CA GLY A 276 -4.28 14.13 9.56
C GLY A 276 -4.18 12.62 9.32
N PHE A 277 -5.18 12.04 8.65
CA PHE A 277 -5.16 10.64 8.24
C PHE A 277 -4.10 10.39 7.18
N GLY A 278 -3.93 11.31 6.22
CA GLY A 278 -2.84 11.27 5.25
C GLY A 278 -1.49 11.15 5.96
N LEU A 279 -1.22 12.00 6.95
CA LEU A 279 0.01 11.94 7.76
C LEU A 279 0.21 10.54 8.39
N LEU A 280 -0.84 9.95 8.96
CA LEU A 280 -0.72 8.61 9.55
C LEU A 280 -0.41 7.54 8.49
N HIS A 281 -1.06 7.61 7.33
CA HIS A 281 -0.88 6.65 6.25
C HIS A 281 0.52 6.74 5.61
N GLY A 282 1.16 7.92 5.62
CA GLY A 282 2.50 8.11 5.03
C GLY A 282 3.62 7.35 5.75
N PHE A 283 3.41 6.95 7.00
CA PHE A 283 4.39 6.14 7.73
C PHE A 283 4.48 4.69 7.24
N ALA A 284 3.40 4.14 6.68
CA ALA A 284 3.35 2.72 6.32
C ALA A 284 4.31 2.34 5.18
N PHE A 285 4.67 3.32 4.32
CA PHE A 285 5.45 3.08 3.11
C PHE A 285 6.89 3.59 3.19
N ALA A 286 7.24 4.40 4.19
CA ALA A 286 8.56 5.01 4.27
C ALA A 286 9.68 4.04 4.68
N ALA A 287 9.35 3.02 5.49
CA ALA A 287 10.28 1.93 5.81
C ALA A 287 10.72 1.16 4.55
N LEU A 288 9.94 1.23 3.48
CA LEU A 288 10.13 0.50 2.23
C LEU A 288 11.20 1.10 1.30
N ILE A 289 11.47 2.40 1.45
CA ILE A 289 12.31 3.16 0.50
C ILE A 289 13.69 3.46 1.09
N ASN A 290 13.82 3.56 2.43
CA ASN A 290 15.12 3.79 3.08
C ASN A 290 16.13 2.67 2.78
N ASP A 291 15.67 1.42 2.64
CA ASP A 291 16.49 0.22 2.43
C ASP A 291 17.24 0.18 1.08
N LEU A 292 16.84 1.01 0.10
CA LEU A 292 17.24 0.81 -1.30
C LEU A 292 18.56 1.50 -1.68
N GLY A 293 19.21 2.21 -0.75
CA GLY A 293 20.46 2.93 -1.03
C GLY A 293 20.35 3.94 -2.17
N LEU A 294 19.13 4.40 -2.46
CA LEU A 294 18.85 5.36 -3.53
C LEU A 294 19.48 6.70 -3.19
N THR A 295 20.04 7.41 -4.19
CA THR A 295 20.46 8.78 -3.94
C THR A 295 19.26 9.68 -3.68
N ARG A 296 19.49 10.77 -2.94
CA ARG A 296 18.43 11.72 -2.58
C ARG A 296 17.64 12.23 -3.79
N GLY A 297 18.28 12.35 -4.96
CA GLY A 297 17.63 12.77 -6.21
C GLY A 297 16.70 11.71 -6.80
N SER A 298 17.14 10.45 -6.88
CA SER A 298 16.29 9.35 -7.36
C SER A 298 15.16 9.04 -6.37
N LEU A 299 15.44 9.16 -5.07
CA LEU A 299 14.46 9.08 -3.99
C LEU A 299 13.33 10.09 -4.18
N VAL A 300 13.64 11.39 -4.29
CA VAL A 300 12.61 12.44 -4.46
C VAL A 300 11.78 12.20 -5.72
N THR A 301 12.41 11.79 -6.82
CA THR A 301 11.70 11.55 -8.08
C THR A 301 10.76 10.35 -7.97
N ASN A 302 11.21 9.26 -7.33
CA ASN A 302 10.38 8.09 -7.07
C ASN A 302 9.23 8.41 -6.11
N LEU A 303 9.48 9.20 -5.07
CA LEU A 303 8.44 9.66 -4.14
C LEU A 303 7.36 10.47 -4.85
N LEU A 304 7.75 11.40 -5.73
CA LEU A 304 6.80 12.17 -6.53
C LEU A 304 5.98 11.29 -7.47
N GLY A 305 6.63 10.34 -8.16
CA GLY A 305 5.94 9.40 -9.04
C GLY A 305 4.95 8.54 -8.26
N PHE A 306 5.36 7.99 -7.13
CA PHE A 306 4.52 7.20 -6.25
C PHE A 306 3.28 7.97 -5.78
N ASN A 307 3.45 9.18 -5.25
CA ASN A 307 2.33 10.02 -4.81
C ASN A 307 1.38 10.38 -5.96
N LEU A 308 1.91 10.64 -7.16
CA LEU A 308 1.08 10.87 -8.34
C LEU A 308 0.23 9.63 -8.70
N GLY A 309 0.81 8.43 -8.59
CA GLY A 309 0.09 7.17 -8.78
C GLY A 309 -1.05 6.96 -7.78
N ILE A 310 -0.83 7.31 -6.51
CA ILE A 310 -1.85 7.28 -5.47
C ILE A 310 -2.98 8.25 -5.80
N GLU A 311 -2.66 9.52 -6.06
CA GLU A 311 -3.66 10.55 -6.32
C GLU A 311 -4.50 10.21 -7.56
N LEU A 312 -3.86 9.72 -8.64
CA LEU A 312 -4.57 9.27 -9.84
C LEU A 312 -5.58 8.16 -9.53
N THR A 313 -5.20 7.19 -8.70
CA THR A 313 -6.09 6.08 -8.34
C THR A 313 -7.25 6.55 -7.47
N GLN A 314 -6.98 7.45 -6.51
CA GLN A 314 -8.04 8.05 -5.69
C GLN A 314 -9.04 8.84 -6.56
N LEU A 315 -8.55 9.63 -7.52
CA LEU A 315 -9.41 10.37 -8.44
C LEU A 315 -10.23 9.45 -9.36
N ILE A 316 -9.66 8.33 -9.82
CA ILE A 316 -10.40 7.32 -10.58
C ILE A 316 -11.52 6.70 -9.74
N VAL A 317 -11.23 6.29 -8.49
CA VAL A 317 -12.27 5.72 -7.61
C VAL A 317 -13.36 6.74 -7.31
N VAL A 318 -12.99 8.00 -7.06
CA VAL A 318 -13.94 9.12 -6.93
C VAL A 318 -14.83 9.24 -8.17
N ALA A 319 -14.23 9.24 -9.37
CA ALA A 319 -14.96 9.35 -10.63
C ALA A 319 -15.93 8.18 -10.86
N LEU A 320 -15.58 6.98 -10.42
CA LEU A 320 -16.40 5.77 -10.56
C LEU A 320 -17.55 5.70 -9.51
N VAL A 321 -17.29 6.12 -8.28
CA VAL A 321 -18.21 5.91 -7.15
C VAL A 321 -19.11 7.12 -6.90
N MET A 322 -18.58 8.35 -7.00
CA MET A 322 -19.33 9.55 -6.64
C MET A 322 -20.60 9.78 -7.46
N PRO A 323 -20.64 9.57 -8.79
CA PRO A 323 -21.87 9.74 -9.56
C PRO A 323 -23.02 8.89 -9.00
N SER A 324 -22.75 7.62 -8.67
CA SER A 324 -23.73 6.71 -8.09
C SER A 324 -24.19 7.18 -6.71
N LEU A 325 -23.28 7.65 -5.85
CA LEU A 325 -23.65 8.20 -4.54
C LEU A 325 -24.48 9.49 -4.66
N LEU A 326 -24.17 10.36 -5.60
CA LEU A 326 -24.94 11.58 -5.88
C LEU A 326 -26.36 11.26 -6.36
N VAL A 327 -26.51 10.23 -7.20
CA VAL A 327 -27.81 9.72 -7.66
C VAL A 327 -28.57 9.08 -6.51
N LEU A 328 -27.94 8.17 -5.75
CA LEU A 328 -28.54 7.53 -4.58
C LEU A 328 -28.98 8.53 -3.54
N SER A 329 -28.22 9.60 -3.31
CA SER A 329 -28.59 10.66 -2.34
C SER A 329 -29.92 11.36 -2.63
N ARG A 330 -30.50 11.16 -3.83
CA ARG A 330 -31.84 11.64 -4.22
C ARG A 330 -32.95 10.64 -3.86
N THR A 331 -32.61 9.57 -3.14
CA THR A 331 -33.54 8.50 -2.79
C THR A 331 -33.71 8.36 -1.28
N ARG A 332 -34.91 7.93 -0.86
CA ARG A 332 -35.24 7.60 0.53
C ARG A 332 -34.48 6.37 1.04
N ALA A 333 -33.92 5.55 0.14
CA ALA A 333 -33.14 4.37 0.46
C ALA A 333 -31.71 4.70 0.92
N TYR A 334 -31.17 5.86 0.53
CA TYR A 334 -29.76 6.19 0.76
C TYR A 334 -29.32 6.23 2.23
N PRO A 335 -30.11 6.73 3.20
CA PRO A 335 -29.74 6.61 4.60
C PRO A 335 -29.52 5.15 5.03
N GLY A 336 -30.38 4.23 4.59
CA GLY A 336 -30.23 2.80 4.88
C GLY A 336 -28.99 2.20 4.23
N ILE A 337 -28.75 2.49 2.95
CA ILE A 337 -27.55 2.04 2.23
C ILE A 337 -26.28 2.57 2.90
N ARG A 338 -26.25 3.87 3.23
CA ARG A 338 -25.11 4.51 3.91
C ARG A 338 -24.84 3.85 5.26
N LEU A 339 -25.88 3.61 6.06
CA LEU A 339 -25.74 2.97 7.37
C LEU A 339 -25.28 1.51 7.26
N GLY A 340 -25.80 0.77 6.27
CA GLY A 340 -25.35 -0.60 6.00
C GLY A 340 -23.87 -0.65 5.63
N LEU A 341 -23.45 0.16 4.64
CA LEU A 341 -22.04 0.22 4.21
C LEU A 341 -21.12 0.72 5.31
N ALA A 342 -21.54 1.74 6.07
CA ALA A 342 -20.78 2.23 7.22
C ALA A 342 -20.68 1.17 8.34
N GLY A 343 -21.74 0.40 8.57
CA GLY A 343 -21.74 -0.72 9.52
C GLY A 343 -20.74 -1.81 9.13
N THR A 344 -20.70 -2.20 7.85
CA THR A 344 -19.68 -3.11 7.31
C THR A 344 -18.28 -2.52 7.49
N GLY A 345 -18.11 -1.22 7.21
CA GLY A 345 -16.84 -0.52 7.43
C GLY A 345 -16.37 -0.57 8.88
N ILE A 346 -17.27 -0.33 9.84
CA ILE A 346 -16.99 -0.44 11.28
C ILE A 346 -16.56 -1.86 11.66
N MET A 347 -17.25 -2.88 11.16
CA MET A 347 -16.93 -4.27 11.43
C MET A 347 -15.53 -4.65 10.92
N LEU A 348 -15.25 -4.37 9.64
CA LEU A 348 -13.96 -4.69 9.02
C LEU A 348 -12.80 -3.92 9.67
N ALA A 349 -12.96 -2.61 9.86
CA ALA A 349 -11.93 -1.77 10.48
C ALA A 349 -11.68 -2.14 11.94
N GLY A 350 -12.73 -2.49 12.69
CA GLY A 350 -12.61 -2.96 14.07
C GLY A 350 -11.84 -4.28 14.16
N ALA A 351 -12.10 -5.22 13.24
CA ALA A 351 -11.37 -6.47 13.18
C ALA A 351 -9.90 -6.28 12.80
N TRP A 352 -9.60 -5.42 11.82
CA TRP A 352 -8.23 -5.06 11.48
C TRP A 352 -7.50 -4.42 12.66
N PHE A 353 -8.14 -3.46 13.34
CA PHE A 353 -7.57 -2.81 14.52
C PHE A 353 -7.26 -3.82 15.64
N ALA A 354 -8.17 -4.75 15.90
CA ALA A 354 -7.98 -5.80 16.88
C ALA A 354 -6.80 -6.73 16.52
N GLU A 355 -6.67 -7.12 15.26
CA GLU A 355 -5.55 -7.93 14.76
C GLU A 355 -4.22 -7.18 14.94
N ARG A 356 -4.16 -5.91 14.54
CA ARG A 356 -2.93 -5.08 14.60
C ARG A 356 -2.51 -4.71 16.02
N THR A 357 -3.46 -4.72 16.96
CA THR A 357 -3.22 -4.54 18.40
C THR A 357 -3.02 -5.86 19.16
N THR A 358 -2.92 -6.99 18.46
CA THR A 358 -2.75 -8.34 19.04
C THR A 358 -3.91 -8.83 19.92
N LEU A 359 -5.08 -8.16 19.85
CA LEU A 359 -6.28 -8.58 20.56
C LEU A 359 -6.87 -9.88 19.98
N ILE A 360 -6.66 -10.12 18.69
CA ILE A 360 -7.00 -11.38 18.03
C ILE A 360 -5.78 -11.91 17.25
N PRO A 361 -5.56 -13.24 17.23
CA PRO A 361 -4.39 -13.83 16.58
C PRO A 361 -4.49 -13.90 15.05
N ALA A 362 -5.71 -13.93 14.51
CA ALA A 362 -5.97 -13.92 13.07
C ALA A 362 -7.34 -13.28 12.80
N ASN A 363 -7.43 -12.44 11.78
CA ASN A 363 -8.70 -11.84 11.37
C ASN A 363 -9.47 -12.76 10.40
N PRO A 364 -10.65 -13.32 10.80
CA PRO A 364 -11.46 -14.18 9.94
C PRO A 364 -12.07 -13.44 8.74
N LEU A 365 -12.01 -12.10 8.73
CA LEU A 365 -12.62 -11.25 7.70
C LEU A 365 -11.66 -10.87 6.57
N ASN A 366 -10.38 -11.26 6.63
CA ASN A 366 -9.41 -10.94 5.57
C ASN A 366 -9.84 -11.51 4.21
N GLY A 367 -10.19 -12.79 4.13
CA GLY A 367 -10.61 -13.42 2.87
C GLY A 367 -11.80 -12.72 2.17
N PRO A 368 -12.94 -12.51 2.85
CA PRO A 368 -14.06 -11.75 2.28
C PRO A 368 -13.71 -10.32 1.89
N ALA A 369 -12.86 -9.63 2.69
CA ALA A 369 -12.43 -8.26 2.40
C ALA A 369 -11.55 -8.20 1.14
N ASP A 370 -10.65 -9.15 0.97
CA ASP A 370 -9.76 -9.24 -0.19
C ASP A 370 -10.58 -9.49 -1.47
N GLN A 371 -11.53 -10.43 -1.43
CA GLN A 371 -12.43 -10.73 -2.57
C GLN A 371 -13.22 -9.51 -3.07
N LEU A 372 -13.64 -8.62 -2.16
CA LEU A 372 -14.29 -7.36 -2.54
C LEU A 372 -13.34 -6.44 -3.32
N VAL A 373 -12.07 -6.42 -2.96
CA VAL A 373 -11.07 -5.52 -3.53
C VAL A 373 -10.54 -6.03 -4.85
N GLU A 374 -10.61 -7.33 -5.13
CA GLU A 374 -10.19 -7.91 -6.42
C GLU A 374 -11.06 -7.46 -7.60
N HIS A 375 -12.28 -6.98 -7.35
CA HIS A 375 -13.25 -6.65 -8.40
C HIS A 375 -13.84 -5.23 -8.28
N PRO A 376 -13.01 -4.17 -8.25
CA PRO A 376 -13.46 -2.81 -7.96
C PRO A 376 -14.42 -2.27 -9.03
N PHE A 377 -14.19 -2.61 -10.31
CA PHE A 377 -15.06 -2.20 -11.41
C PHE A 377 -16.43 -2.88 -11.37
N VAL A 378 -16.49 -4.13 -10.94
CA VAL A 378 -17.77 -4.85 -10.77
C VAL A 378 -18.58 -4.21 -9.66
N ILE A 379 -17.94 -3.89 -8.52
CA ILE A 379 -18.60 -3.18 -7.42
C ILE A 379 -19.11 -1.81 -7.87
N ALA A 380 -18.30 -1.04 -8.58
CA ALA A 380 -18.71 0.26 -9.11
C ALA A 380 -19.91 0.14 -10.08
N ALA A 381 -19.89 -0.86 -10.96
CA ALA A 381 -20.99 -1.14 -11.89
C ALA A 381 -22.27 -1.57 -11.17
N LEU A 382 -22.17 -2.44 -10.15
CA LEU A 382 -23.31 -2.84 -9.31
C LEU A 382 -23.90 -1.64 -8.58
N LEU A 383 -23.05 -0.77 -8.02
CA LEU A 383 -23.49 0.46 -7.35
C LEU A 383 -24.20 1.41 -8.33
N ALA A 384 -23.68 1.57 -9.55
CA ALA A 384 -24.29 2.37 -10.60
C ALA A 384 -25.65 1.79 -11.04
N GLY A 385 -25.74 0.47 -11.24
CA GLY A 385 -26.98 -0.23 -11.56
C GLY A 385 -28.04 -0.08 -10.46
N ALA A 386 -27.64 -0.25 -9.20
CA ALA A 386 -28.52 -0.04 -8.04
C ALA A 386 -28.99 1.42 -7.95
N ALA A 387 -28.11 2.39 -8.21
CA ALA A 387 -28.45 3.81 -8.25
C ALA A 387 -29.49 4.12 -9.32
N GLY A 388 -29.30 3.61 -10.53
CA GLY A 388 -30.24 3.74 -11.65
C GLY A 388 -31.61 3.12 -11.33
N ALA A 389 -31.63 1.88 -10.82
CA ALA A 389 -32.86 1.18 -10.47
C ALA A 389 -33.63 1.89 -9.36
N LEU A 390 -32.96 2.33 -8.29
CA LEU A 390 -33.62 3.01 -7.16
C LEU A 390 -34.16 4.39 -7.55
N VAL A 391 -33.46 5.13 -8.40
CA VAL A 391 -33.96 6.40 -8.92
C VAL A 391 -35.07 6.19 -9.93
N ALA A 392 -35.15 5.07 -10.64
CA ALA A 392 -36.28 4.79 -11.54
C ALA A 392 -37.62 4.62 -10.79
N VAL A 393 -37.60 4.25 -9.50
CA VAL A 393 -38.82 4.06 -8.69
C VAL A 393 -39.33 5.39 -8.09
N PRO A 394 -40.47 5.95 -8.56
CA PRO A 394 -40.91 7.29 -8.15
C PRO A 394 -41.16 7.44 -6.64
N ARG A 395 -41.68 6.39 -6.00
CA ARG A 395 -41.97 6.37 -4.54
C ARG A 395 -40.71 6.50 -3.67
N LEU A 396 -39.54 6.17 -4.22
CA LEU A 396 -38.26 6.26 -3.53
C LEU A 396 -37.57 7.61 -3.74
N ARG A 397 -38.01 8.44 -4.69
CA ARG A 397 -37.41 9.76 -4.92
C ARG A 397 -37.71 10.72 -3.77
N THR A 398 -36.72 11.52 -3.39
CA THR A 398 -36.91 12.67 -2.49
C THR A 398 -37.24 13.92 -3.33
N GLU A 399 -38.09 14.80 -2.80
CA GLU A 399 -38.39 16.05 -3.50
C GLU A 399 -37.15 16.94 -3.68
N PRO A 400 -37.09 17.76 -4.74
CA PRO A 400 -36.04 18.74 -4.91
C PRO A 400 -35.97 19.68 -3.70
N LEU A 401 -34.76 20.05 -3.28
CA LEU A 401 -34.61 21.10 -2.26
C LEU A 401 -35.14 22.42 -2.86
N PRO A 402 -35.96 23.20 -2.14
CA PRO A 402 -36.33 24.54 -2.59
C PRO A 402 -35.05 25.36 -2.76
N HIS A 403 -34.93 26.01 -3.93
CA HIS A 403 -33.75 26.76 -4.37
C HIS A 403 -33.47 28.00 -3.52
#